data_AF-A0A836BIZ8-F1
#
_entry.id   AF-A0A836BIZ8-F1
#
_cell.length_a   1.000
_cell.length_b   1.000
_cell.length_c   1.000
_cell.angle_alpha   90.00
_cell.angle_beta   90.00
_cell.angle_gamma   90.00
#
_symmetry.space_group_name_H-M   'P 1'
#
loop_
_entity.id
_entity.type
_entity.pdbx_description
1 polymer ?
#
loop_
_entity_poly.entity_id
_entity_poly.type
_entity_poly.pdbx_seq_one_letter_code
_entity_poly.pdbx_strand_id
1 'polypeptide(L)'
;MTKLNEQQIIKIFQNKLGKRKFVPEDVEIFNFGKTNCIVNVDTLVESTDIPPRTKISDAARKSLVACVSDFAAKGVKPLFGTISVTIPRSYSKSKISELSEAIGKAAKEFDVKILGGDTNEGKELVIQVSLIGFSD
;
A
#
# COMPACT_ATOMS: atom_id res chain seq x y z
N MET A 1 -26.51 15.10 5.15
CA MET A 1 -25.26 15.23 4.36
C MET A 1 -25.31 14.23 3.22
N THR A 2 -25.10 14.67 1.98
CA THR A 2 -24.98 13.77 0.83
C THR A 2 -23.66 13.03 0.93
N LYS A 3 -23.68 11.70 0.95
CA LYS A 3 -22.46 10.89 0.93
C LYS A 3 -21.88 10.93 -0.49
N LEU A 4 -20.60 11.27 -0.59
CA LEU A 4 -19.85 11.18 -1.84
C LEU A 4 -19.42 9.73 -2.08
N ASN A 5 -19.43 9.28 -3.33
CA ASN A 5 -18.78 8.03 -3.71
C ASN A 5 -17.28 8.25 -3.99
N GLU A 6 -16.54 7.16 -4.16
CA GLU A 6 -15.10 7.18 -4.40
C GLU A 6 -14.70 8.03 -5.61
N GLN A 7 -15.37 7.85 -6.75
CA GLN A 7 -15.08 8.62 -7.97
C GLN A 7 -15.26 10.13 -7.77
N GLN A 8 -16.28 10.54 -7.02
CA GLN A 8 -16.51 11.93 -6.67
C GLN A 8 -15.40 12.49 -5.78
N ILE A 9 -14.94 11.71 -4.78
CA ILE A 9 -13.83 12.08 -3.91
C ILE A 9 -12.55 12.24 -4.72
N ILE A 10 -12.18 11.25 -5.55
CA ILE A 10 -11.01 11.31 -6.43
C ILE A 10 -11.04 12.58 -7.28
N LYS A 11 -12.17 12.88 -7.92
CA LYS A 11 -12.31 14.08 -8.76
C LYS A 11 -12.07 15.37 -7.99
N ILE A 12 -12.51 15.47 -6.73
CA ILE A 12 -12.25 16.64 -5.88
C ILE A 12 -10.75 16.80 -5.63
N PHE A 13 -10.05 15.74 -5.23
CA PHE A 13 -8.61 15.78 -4.98
C PHE A 13 -7.84 16.14 -6.25
N GLN A 14 -8.10 15.48 -7.37
CA GLN A 14 -7.35 15.68 -8.62
C GLN A 14 -7.53 17.09 -9.20
N ASN A 15 -8.73 17.67 -9.07
CA ASN A 15 -8.97 19.05 -9.46
C ASN A 15 -8.17 20.06 -8.61
N LYS A 16 -7.96 19.77 -7.33
CA LYS A 16 -7.20 20.64 -6.40
C LYS A 16 -5.70 20.41 -6.48
N LEU A 17 -5.26 19.21 -6.82
CA LEU A 17 -3.85 18.82 -6.99
C LEU A 17 -3.30 19.11 -8.40
N GLY A 18 -4.10 19.70 -9.29
CA GLY A 18 -3.64 20.20 -10.60
C GLY A 18 -3.70 19.19 -11.76
N LYS A 19 -4.10 17.94 -11.53
CA LYS A 19 -4.28 16.94 -12.61
C LYS A 19 -5.70 17.02 -13.20
N ARG A 20 -5.92 17.99 -14.11
CA ARG A 20 -7.24 18.23 -14.76
C ARG A 20 -7.75 17.08 -15.64
N LYS A 21 -6.87 16.16 -16.06
CA LYS A 21 -7.18 14.97 -16.86
C LYS A 21 -6.65 13.70 -16.19
N PHE A 22 -6.93 13.55 -14.90
CA PHE A 22 -6.60 12.31 -14.19
C PHE A 22 -7.47 11.16 -14.69
N VAL A 23 -6.84 10.08 -15.14
CA VAL A 23 -7.46 8.79 -15.36
C VAL A 23 -6.95 7.89 -14.24
N PRO A 24 -7.84 7.33 -13.40
CA PRO A 24 -7.43 6.35 -12.40
C PRO A 24 -6.79 5.15 -13.09
N GLU A 25 -5.57 4.83 -12.71
CA GLU A 25 -4.82 3.66 -13.13
C GLU A 25 -4.36 2.92 -11.87
N ASP A 26 -4.09 1.61 -11.99
CA ASP A 26 -3.63 0.81 -10.85
C ASP A 26 -2.21 1.23 -10.40
N VAL A 27 -1.44 1.87 -11.28
CA VAL A 27 -0.11 2.44 -10.96
C VAL A 27 0.05 3.81 -11.60
N GLU A 28 0.91 4.64 -11.02
CA GLU A 28 1.32 5.91 -11.58
C GLU A 28 2.69 5.78 -12.25
N ILE A 29 2.83 6.36 -13.45
CA ILE A 29 4.08 6.35 -14.22
C ILE A 29 4.59 7.79 -14.37
N PHE A 30 5.87 8.00 -14.10
CA PHE A 30 6.55 9.27 -14.36
C PHE A 30 7.99 9.05 -14.86
N ASN A 31 8.51 10.00 -15.62
CA ASN A 31 9.84 9.87 -16.21
C ASN A 31 10.90 10.40 -15.24
N PHE A 32 11.95 9.60 -15.00
CA PHE A 32 13.17 10.04 -14.33
C PHE A 32 14.35 9.88 -15.29
N GLY A 33 14.69 10.99 -15.97
CA GLY A 33 15.64 10.95 -17.08
C GLY A 33 15.08 10.16 -18.26
N LYS A 34 15.71 9.03 -18.60
CA LYS A 34 15.30 8.13 -19.68
C LYS A 34 14.54 6.89 -19.19
N THR A 35 14.29 6.79 -17.90
CA THR A 35 13.67 5.61 -17.28
C THR A 35 12.24 5.97 -16.86
N ASN A 36 11.31 5.07 -17.14
CA ASN A 36 9.95 5.17 -16.60
C ASN A 36 9.96 4.62 -15.18
N CYS A 37 9.64 5.48 -14.20
CA CYS A 37 9.42 5.09 -12.82
C CYS A 37 7.95 4.77 -12.63
N ILE A 38 7.66 3.63 -12.04
CA ILE A 38 6.31 3.17 -11.73
C ILE A 38 6.15 3.13 -10.23
N VAL A 39 5.07 3.72 -9.72
CA VAL A 39 4.77 3.76 -8.29
C VAL A 39 3.31 3.41 -8.03
N ASN A 40 3.06 2.73 -6.92
CA ASN A 40 1.72 2.47 -6.40
C ASN A 40 1.72 2.63 -4.89
N VAL A 41 0.56 2.94 -4.34
CA VAL A 41 0.30 2.94 -2.90
C VAL A 41 -1.05 2.29 -2.65
N ASP A 42 -1.09 1.37 -1.69
CA ASP A 42 -2.33 0.79 -1.19
C ASP A 42 -2.35 0.82 0.35
N THR A 43 -3.55 0.90 0.92
CA THR A 43 -3.79 0.99 2.35
C THR A 43 -4.78 -0.09 2.78
N LEU A 44 -4.33 -0.95 3.68
CA LEU A 44 -5.14 -1.96 4.34
C LEU A 44 -5.57 -1.45 5.71
N VAL A 45 -6.87 -1.32 5.94
CA VAL A 45 -7.48 -0.86 7.20
C VAL A 45 -8.19 -2.03 7.89
N GLU A 46 -7.92 -2.24 9.18
CA GLU A 46 -8.43 -3.40 9.93
C GLU A 46 -9.95 -3.54 9.89
N SER A 47 -10.69 -2.46 10.10
CA SER A 47 -12.16 -2.51 10.17
C SER A 47 -12.85 -2.77 8.82
N THR A 48 -12.21 -2.45 7.70
CA THR A 48 -12.82 -2.57 6.36
C THR A 48 -12.24 -3.71 5.54
N ASP A 49 -10.94 -3.98 5.67
CA ASP A 49 -10.20 -4.84 4.75
C ASP A 49 -9.78 -6.17 5.37
N ILE A 50 -9.93 -6.33 6.70
CA ILE A 50 -9.59 -7.56 7.42
C ILE A 50 -10.88 -8.24 7.91
N PRO A 51 -11.32 -9.33 7.26
CA PRO A 51 -12.46 -10.11 7.76
C PRO A 51 -12.23 -10.64 9.19
N PRO A 52 -13.30 -10.87 9.97
CA PRO A 52 -13.16 -11.42 11.31
C PRO A 52 -12.37 -12.75 11.30
N ARG A 53 -11.51 -12.94 12.32
CA ARG A 53 -10.66 -14.13 12.51
C ARG A 53 -9.54 -14.31 11.48
N THR A 54 -9.30 -13.34 10.60
CA THR A 54 -8.10 -13.32 9.74
C THR A 54 -6.84 -13.29 10.61
N LYS A 55 -5.85 -14.10 10.26
CA LYS A 55 -4.56 -14.09 10.97
C LYS A 55 -3.79 -12.82 10.59
N ILE A 56 -2.97 -12.33 11.52
CA ILE A 56 -2.11 -11.17 11.27
C ILE A 56 -1.19 -11.41 10.08
N SER A 57 -0.68 -12.63 9.96
CA SER A 57 0.16 -13.03 8.82
C SER A 57 -0.55 -12.91 7.48
N ASP A 58 -1.83 -13.28 7.41
CA ASP A 58 -2.63 -13.15 6.20
C ASP A 58 -2.91 -11.67 5.88
N ALA A 59 -3.21 -10.86 6.89
CA ALA A 59 -3.41 -9.41 6.73
C ALA A 59 -2.11 -8.71 6.26
N ALA A 60 -0.97 -9.04 6.88
CA ALA A 60 0.35 -8.53 6.51
C ALA A 60 0.75 -8.92 5.08
N ARG A 61 0.45 -10.14 4.66
CA ARG A 61 0.68 -10.56 3.28
C ARG A 61 -0.24 -9.82 2.33
N LYS A 62 -1.53 -9.68 2.66
CA LYS A 62 -2.52 -8.96 1.85
C LYS A 62 -2.09 -7.51 1.60
N SER A 63 -1.57 -6.80 2.60
CA SER A 63 -1.16 -5.39 2.43
C SER A 63 -0.06 -5.19 1.40
N LEU A 64 0.81 -6.20 1.20
CA LEU A 64 1.86 -6.13 0.17
C LEU A 64 1.37 -6.69 -1.17
N VAL A 65 0.61 -7.78 -1.15
CA VAL A 65 0.07 -8.43 -2.35
C VAL A 65 -0.84 -7.48 -3.15
N ALA A 66 -1.60 -6.61 -2.48
CA ALA A 66 -2.48 -5.67 -3.17
C ALA A 66 -1.69 -4.71 -4.08
N CYS A 67 -0.63 -4.09 -3.57
CA CYS A 67 0.28 -3.30 -4.41
C CYS A 67 0.96 -4.14 -5.50
N VAL A 68 1.37 -5.38 -5.18
CA VAL A 68 2.00 -6.27 -6.18
C VAL A 68 1.03 -6.63 -7.31
N SER A 69 -0.26 -6.83 -7.01
CA SER A 69 -1.26 -7.13 -8.04
C SER A 69 -1.45 -5.97 -9.00
N ASP A 70 -1.39 -4.73 -8.52
CA ASP A 70 -1.50 -3.54 -9.37
C ASP A 70 -0.32 -3.44 -10.34
N PHE A 71 0.90 -3.70 -9.84
CA PHE A 71 2.10 -3.81 -10.66
C PHE A 71 1.99 -4.93 -11.71
N ALA A 72 1.53 -6.12 -11.29
CA ALA A 72 1.34 -7.27 -12.17
C ALA A 72 0.32 -7.00 -13.28
N ALA A 73 -0.76 -6.25 -12.99
CA ALA A 73 -1.77 -5.85 -13.96
C ALA A 73 -1.19 -4.96 -15.08
N LYS A 74 -0.06 -4.30 -14.84
CA LYS A 74 0.67 -3.49 -15.83
C LYS A 74 1.91 -4.19 -16.41
N GLY A 75 2.15 -5.45 -16.05
CA GLY A 75 3.30 -6.21 -16.54
C GLY A 75 4.65 -5.72 -16.00
N VAL A 76 4.66 -5.00 -14.88
CA VAL A 76 5.87 -4.45 -14.27
C VAL A 76 6.17 -5.19 -12.98
N LYS A 77 7.45 -5.53 -12.72
CA LYS A 77 7.87 -6.10 -11.44
C LYS A 77 8.24 -4.98 -10.45
N PRO A 78 7.66 -4.94 -9.23
CA PRO A 78 8.12 -4.02 -8.20
C PRO A 78 9.48 -4.46 -7.65
N LEU A 79 10.34 -3.50 -7.31
CA LEU A 79 11.70 -3.77 -6.80
C LEU A 79 11.89 -3.26 -5.37
N PHE A 80 11.33 -2.10 -5.07
CA PHE A 80 11.51 -1.41 -3.80
C PHE A 80 10.16 -1.06 -3.19
N GLY A 81 10.14 -0.83 -1.89
CA GLY A 81 8.98 -0.27 -1.24
C GLY A 81 9.26 0.42 0.08
N THR A 82 8.29 1.17 0.56
CA THR A 82 8.23 1.71 1.92
C THR A 82 6.92 1.28 2.57
N ILE A 83 6.89 1.26 3.89
CA ILE A 83 5.71 0.86 4.65
C ILE A 83 5.42 1.87 5.77
N SER A 84 4.16 2.23 5.95
CA SER A 84 3.71 2.97 7.14
C SER A 84 2.71 2.10 7.90
N VAL A 85 2.95 1.92 9.20
CA VAL A 85 2.11 1.06 10.04
C VAL A 85 1.55 1.86 11.21
N THR A 86 0.23 1.95 11.28
CA THR A 86 -0.47 2.44 12.46
C THR A 86 -0.85 1.27 13.35
N ILE A 87 -0.42 1.30 14.61
CA ILE A 87 -0.58 0.17 15.55
C ILE A 87 -1.42 0.62 16.76
N PRO A 88 -2.48 -0.12 17.14
CA PRO A 88 -3.21 0.13 18.38
C PRO A 88 -2.36 -0.10 19.62
N ARG A 89 -2.55 0.71 20.68
CA ARG A 89 -1.89 0.50 21.99
C ARG A 89 -2.13 -0.88 22.60
N SER A 90 -3.21 -1.55 22.21
CA SER A 90 -3.57 -2.89 22.68
C SER A 90 -2.70 -4.00 22.09
N TYR A 91 -1.90 -3.72 21.05
CA TYR A 91 -1.02 -4.73 20.46
C TYR A 91 0.16 -5.02 21.39
N SER A 92 0.33 -6.30 21.74
CA SER A 92 1.47 -6.75 22.53
C SER A 92 2.75 -6.76 21.68
N LYS A 93 3.91 -6.74 22.33
CA LYS A 93 5.23 -6.91 21.67
C LYS A 93 5.27 -8.15 20.78
N SER A 94 4.71 -9.28 21.24
CA SER A 94 4.65 -10.51 20.46
C SER A 94 3.84 -10.35 19.18
N LYS A 95 2.69 -9.65 19.27
CA LYS A 95 1.80 -9.39 18.14
C LYS A 95 2.48 -8.49 17.09
N ILE A 96 3.24 -7.49 17.55
CA ILE A 96 4.03 -6.61 16.69
C ILE A 96 5.19 -7.36 16.02
N SER A 97 5.85 -8.27 16.75
CA SER A 97 6.91 -9.14 16.19
C SER A 97 6.35 -10.07 15.11
N GLU A 98 5.20 -10.69 15.34
CA GLU A 98 4.54 -11.53 14.34
C GLU A 98 4.18 -10.73 13.08
N LEU A 99 3.64 -9.52 13.26
CA LEU A 99 3.32 -8.61 12.16
C LEU A 99 4.56 -8.27 11.32
N SER A 100 5.66 -7.87 11.95
CA SER A 100 6.88 -7.49 11.24
C SER A 100 7.53 -8.68 10.52
N GLU A 101 7.53 -9.86 11.13
CA GLU A 101 7.99 -11.10 10.50
C GLU A 101 7.14 -11.47 9.28
N ALA A 102 5.82 -11.33 9.38
CA ALA A 102 4.92 -11.64 8.28
C ALA A 102 5.07 -10.66 7.11
N ILE A 103 5.22 -9.35 7.38
CA ILE A 103 5.55 -8.35 6.36
C ILE A 103 6.87 -8.71 5.68
N GLY A 104 7.90 -9.04 6.46
CA GLY A 104 9.19 -9.45 5.92
C GLY A 104 9.14 -10.71 5.06
N LYS A 105 8.30 -11.68 5.42
CA LYS A 105 8.05 -12.88 4.60
C LYS A 105 7.35 -12.53 3.29
N ALA A 106 6.32 -11.68 3.33
CA ALA A 106 5.61 -11.24 2.13
C ALA A 106 6.54 -10.46 1.18
N ALA A 107 7.37 -9.56 1.70
CA ALA A 107 8.34 -8.83 0.87
C ALA A 107 9.33 -9.77 0.16
N LYS A 108 9.82 -10.80 0.86
CA LYS A 108 10.69 -11.83 0.29
C LYS A 108 9.98 -12.69 -0.76
N GLU A 109 8.71 -13.01 -0.56
CA GLU A 109 7.90 -13.81 -1.50
C GLU A 109 7.86 -13.17 -2.90
N PHE A 110 7.80 -11.83 -2.97
CA PHE A 110 7.73 -11.08 -4.22
C PHE A 110 9.04 -10.40 -4.62
N ASP A 111 10.15 -10.72 -3.95
CA ASP A 111 11.48 -10.15 -4.21
C ASP A 111 11.49 -8.60 -4.16
N VAL A 112 10.72 -8.04 -3.22
CA VAL A 112 10.63 -6.60 -2.95
C VAL A 112 11.52 -6.25 -1.77
N LYS A 113 12.38 -5.25 -1.94
CA LYS A 113 13.19 -4.71 -0.85
C LYS A 113 12.47 -3.53 -0.17
N ILE A 114 12.03 -3.74 1.06
CA ILE A 114 11.52 -2.65 1.92
C ILE A 114 12.71 -1.78 2.37
N LEU A 115 12.70 -0.50 1.98
CA LEU A 115 13.78 0.45 2.21
C LEU A 115 13.67 1.17 3.55
N GLY A 116 12.47 1.22 4.13
CA GLY A 116 12.19 1.96 5.35
C GLY A 116 10.70 2.18 5.50
N GLY A 117 10.35 3.09 6.39
CA GLY A 117 8.96 3.30 6.75
C GLY A 117 8.75 4.26 7.90
N ASP A 118 7.50 4.31 8.33
CA ASP A 118 7.04 5.08 9.48
C ASP A 118 6.13 4.23 10.38
N THR A 119 6.00 4.62 11.64
CA THR A 119 5.10 3.95 12.57
C THR A 119 4.36 4.95 13.44
N ASN A 120 3.04 4.81 13.50
CA ASN A 120 2.18 5.66 14.32
C ASN A 120 1.32 4.82 15.29
N GLU A 121 0.80 5.49 16.31
CA GLU A 121 -0.26 4.96 17.16
C GLU A 121 -1.63 5.31 16.57
N GLY A 122 -2.59 4.39 16.63
CA GLY A 122 -3.97 4.66 16.22
C GLY A 122 -5.01 3.79 16.90
N LYS A 123 -6.27 3.91 16.46
CA LYS A 123 -7.40 3.14 17.03
C LYS A 123 -7.48 1.71 16.53
N GLU A 124 -6.99 1.47 15.32
CA GLU A 124 -7.02 0.18 14.63
C GLU A 124 -5.72 -0.01 13.84
N LEU A 125 -5.45 -1.25 13.43
CA LEU A 125 -4.31 -1.56 12.57
C LEU A 125 -4.54 -0.98 11.17
N VAL A 126 -3.61 -0.16 10.71
CA VAL A 126 -3.56 0.31 9.32
C VAL A 126 -2.18 0.02 8.77
N ILE A 127 -2.11 -0.64 7.62
CA ILE A 127 -0.86 -0.95 6.92
C ILE A 127 -0.92 -0.30 5.55
N GLN A 128 -0.11 0.72 5.34
CA GLN A 128 0.06 1.35 4.03
C GLN A 128 1.37 0.88 3.42
N VAL A 129 1.31 0.36 2.20
CA VAL A 129 2.48 -0.06 1.43
C VAL A 129 2.60 0.84 0.22
N SER A 130 3.83 1.26 -0.10
CA SER A 130 4.13 1.92 -1.36
C SER A 130 5.22 1.15 -2.07
N LEU A 131 4.99 0.78 -3.33
CA LEU A 131 5.93 0.03 -4.16
C LEU A 131 6.45 0.88 -5.31
N ILE A 132 7.68 0.59 -5.70
CA ILE A 132 8.41 1.28 -6.77
C ILE A 132 9.03 0.23 -7.69
N GLY A 133 8.85 0.42 -9.00
CA GLY A 133 9.51 -0.34 -10.05
C GLY A 133 9.89 0.56 -11.21
N PHE A 134 10.48 -0.04 -12.24
CA PHE A 134 10.96 0.67 -13.42
C PHE A 134 10.60 -0.11 -14.67
N SER A 135 10.40 0.61 -15.76
CA SER A 135 10.37 0.04 -17.12
C SER A 135 11.23 0.88 -18.04
N ASP A 136 11.68 0.25 -19.12
CA ASP A 136 12.30 0.95 -20.25
C ASP A 136 11.23 1.73 -21.06
#